data_AF-A0A2N3KSP9-F1
#
_entry.id   AF-A0A2N3KSP9-F1
#
_cell.length_a   1.000
_cell.length_b   1.000
_cell.length_c   1.000
_cell.angle_alpha   90.00
_cell.angle_beta   90.00
_cell.angle_gamma   90.00
#
_symmetry.space_group_name_H-M   'P 1'
#
loop_
_entity.id
_entity.type
_entity.pdbx_description
1 polymer ?
#
loop_
_entity_poly.entity_id
_entity_poly.type
_entity_poly.pdbx_seq_one_letter_code
_entity_poly.pdbx_strand_id
1 'polypeptide(L)'
;MAGFTGNNGDLRHVLEARFNRAYRRRVGKGREWSVIALSDETGIDQRTIREYMNDRTLPNLDKFLAIARVLGADFLNEVLEGAGFEGARDGGDADENPHIAGASVSALMLQMHVALSDGKYDASEKRETLELARRSANALMSFIAGLEMAIGGEHA
;
A
#
# COMPACT_ATOMS: atom_id res chain seq x y z
N MET A 1 -18.52 6.52 -14.90
CA MET A 1 -17.47 7.36 -15.52
C MET A 1 -17.78 8.82 -15.18
N ALA A 2 -17.46 9.25 -13.96
CA ALA A 2 -17.61 10.64 -13.55
C ALA A 2 -16.22 11.30 -13.63
N GLY A 3 -16.12 12.35 -14.44
CA GLY A 3 -14.88 13.07 -14.69
C GLY A 3 -14.37 13.77 -13.42
N PHE A 4 -13.12 13.54 -13.09
CA PHE A 4 -12.39 14.28 -12.07
C PHE A 4 -12.01 15.66 -12.63
N THR A 5 -12.97 16.58 -12.69
CA THR A 5 -12.69 18.01 -12.84
C THR A 5 -12.65 18.63 -11.46
N GLY A 6 -11.68 18.20 -10.64
CA GLY A 6 -11.38 18.78 -9.34
C GLY A 6 -10.29 19.84 -9.49
N ASN A 7 -10.58 21.05 -9.06
CA ASN A 7 -9.68 22.19 -8.99
C ASN A 7 -8.33 21.80 -8.34
N ASN A 8 -7.19 22.01 -9.01
CA ASN A 8 -5.86 21.56 -8.53
C ASN A 8 -5.51 22.00 -7.10
N GLY A 9 -6.10 23.10 -6.61
CA GLY A 9 -5.95 23.57 -5.23
C GLY A 9 -6.61 22.67 -4.18
N ASP A 10 -7.67 21.94 -4.55
CA ASP A 10 -8.40 21.03 -3.68
C ASP A 10 -7.61 19.74 -3.44
N LEU A 11 -7.08 19.14 -4.51
CA LEU A 11 -6.30 17.90 -4.43
C LEU A 11 -5.04 18.08 -3.58
N ARG A 12 -4.32 19.19 -3.74
CA ARG A 12 -3.12 19.47 -2.94
C ARG A 12 -3.43 19.52 -1.45
N HIS A 13 -4.49 20.23 -1.06
CA HIS A 13 -4.90 20.34 0.33
C HIS A 13 -5.32 18.98 0.93
N VAL A 14 -6.03 18.16 0.15
CA VAL A 14 -6.40 16.79 0.55
C VAL A 14 -5.17 15.92 0.78
N LEU A 15 -4.20 15.95 -0.14
CA LEU A 15 -2.95 15.18 -0.01
C LEU A 15 -2.09 15.66 1.16
N GLU A 16 -1.99 16.98 1.38
CA GLU A 16 -1.31 17.58 2.54
C GLU A 16 -1.89 17.07 3.86
N ALA A 17 -3.21 17.16 4.02
CA ALA A 17 -3.89 16.71 5.23
C ALA A 17 -3.70 15.20 5.49
N ARG A 18 -3.79 14.38 4.43
CA ARG A 18 -3.62 12.92 4.54
C ARG A 18 -2.19 12.53 4.84
N PHE A 19 -1.19 13.12 4.17
CA PHE A 19 0.22 12.92 4.46
C PHE A 19 0.52 13.24 5.92
N ASN A 20 0.17 14.45 6.39
CA ASN A 20 0.47 14.89 7.75
C ASN A 20 -0.17 13.97 8.81
N ARG A 21 -1.42 13.55 8.57
CA ARG A 21 -2.12 12.61 9.45
C ARG A 21 -1.44 11.24 9.49
N ALA A 22 -1.14 10.66 8.33
CA ALA A 22 -0.53 9.34 8.21
C ALA A 22 0.89 9.32 8.81
N TYR A 23 1.64 10.39 8.57
CA TYR A 23 3.02 10.57 9.02
C TYR A 23 3.12 10.72 10.54
N ARG A 24 2.33 11.61 11.16
CA ARG A 24 2.33 11.84 12.62
C ARG A 24 1.89 10.63 13.45
N ARG A 25 1.11 9.73 12.86
CA ARG A 25 0.72 8.47 13.51
C ARG A 25 1.89 7.53 13.67
N ARG A 26 2.83 7.54 12.72
CA ARG A 26 3.94 6.58 12.60
C ARG A 26 5.28 7.15 13.05
N VAL A 27 5.50 8.45 12.90
CA VAL A 27 6.79 9.10 13.12
C VAL A 27 6.74 10.05 14.31
N GLY A 28 7.67 9.89 15.25
CA GLY A 28 7.82 10.78 16.40
C GLY A 28 8.23 10.07 17.70
N LYS A 29 8.25 10.82 18.81
CA LYS A 29 8.58 10.26 20.13
C LYS A 29 7.51 9.27 20.58
N GLY A 30 7.90 8.02 20.84
CA GLY A 30 6.99 6.95 21.26
C GLY A 30 6.07 6.42 20.15
N ARG A 31 6.44 6.67 18.87
CA ARG A 31 5.78 6.07 17.71
C ARG A 31 6.64 4.93 17.15
N GLU A 32 6.10 4.25 16.13
CA GLU A 32 6.75 3.16 15.42
C GLU A 32 8.15 3.54 14.91
N TRP A 33 8.27 4.73 14.31
CA TRP A 33 9.53 5.25 13.79
C TRP A 33 9.97 6.50 14.56
N SER A 34 11.19 6.45 15.10
CA SER A 34 11.83 7.65 15.64
C SER A 34 12.35 8.53 14.50
N VAL A 35 12.52 9.83 14.76
CA VAL A 35 13.12 10.77 13.80
C VAL A 35 14.52 10.32 13.38
N ILE A 36 15.30 9.75 14.30
CA ILE A 36 16.66 9.29 14.07
C ILE A 36 16.62 8.06 13.15
N ALA A 37 15.87 7.03 13.53
CA ALA A 37 15.76 5.79 12.75
C ALA A 37 15.25 6.05 11.32
N LEU A 38 14.25 6.93 11.16
CA LEU A 38 13.75 7.27 9.83
C LEU A 38 14.80 8.05 9.02
N SER A 39 15.59 8.91 9.66
CA SER A 39 16.69 9.64 9.01
C SER A 39 17.75 8.69 8.48
N ASP A 40 18.13 7.71 9.30
CA ASP A 40 19.15 6.72 8.95
C ASP A 40 18.69 5.84 7.77
N GLU A 41 17.43 5.39 7.77
CA GLU A 41 16.89 4.51 6.71
C GLU A 41 16.55 5.22 5.40
N THR A 42 16.20 6.51 5.46
CA THR A 42 15.81 7.28 4.28
C THR A 42 16.95 8.12 3.69
N GLY A 43 18.00 8.36 4.48
CA GLY A 43 19.05 9.34 4.15
C GLY A 43 18.59 10.80 4.20
N ILE A 44 17.35 11.07 4.61
CA ILE A 44 16.82 12.43 4.77
C ILE A 44 17.31 12.97 6.11
N ASP A 45 17.82 14.20 6.14
CA ASP A 45 18.31 14.79 7.38
C ASP A 45 17.20 14.95 8.44
N GLN A 46 17.58 14.78 9.70
CA GLN A 46 16.64 14.84 10.83
C GLN A 46 15.91 16.18 10.94
N ARG A 47 16.48 17.29 10.46
CA ARG A 47 15.80 18.60 10.51
C ARG A 47 14.64 18.60 9.52
N THR A 48 14.85 18.14 8.29
CA THR A 48 13.78 18.01 7.29
C THR A 48 12.70 17.02 7.71
N ILE A 49 13.04 15.87 8.31
CA ILE A 49 12.05 14.95 8.90
C ILE A 49 11.17 15.65 9.96
N ARG A 50 11.78 16.47 10.83
CA ARG A 50 11.02 17.26 11.82
C ARG A 50 10.17 18.35 11.17
N GLU A 51 10.61 18.94 10.06
CA GLU A 51 9.83 19.94 9.31
C GLU A 51 8.54 19.33 8.74
N TYR A 52 8.59 18.08 8.26
CA TYR A 52 7.41 17.33 7.81
C TYR A 52 6.42 17.06 8.95
N MET A 53 6.90 16.78 10.16
CA MET A 53 6.01 16.62 11.32
C MET A 53 5.28 17.90 11.72
N ASN A 54 5.87 19.06 11.43
CA ASN A 54 5.37 20.37 11.86
C ASN A 54 4.50 21.06 10.79
N ASP A 55 4.06 20.32 9.76
CA ASP A 55 3.26 20.82 8.62
C ASP A 55 3.92 22.01 7.89
N ARG A 56 5.25 22.16 7.98
CA ARG A 56 5.95 23.32 7.40
C ARG A 56 6.24 23.14 5.91
N THR A 57 6.44 21.90 5.49
CA THR A 57 6.81 21.53 4.13
C THR A 57 6.31 20.13 3.84
N LEU A 58 5.94 19.84 2.58
CA LEU A 58 5.78 18.46 2.11
C LEU A 58 7.09 17.92 1.53
N PRO A 59 7.30 16.60 1.56
CA PRO A 59 8.35 15.99 0.76
C PRO A 59 8.07 16.18 -0.74
N ASN A 60 9.14 16.37 -1.50
CA ASN A 60 9.13 16.15 -2.94
C ASN A 60 9.01 14.64 -3.24
N LEU A 61 8.79 14.28 -4.50
CA LEU A 61 8.44 12.90 -4.88
C LEU A 61 9.49 11.86 -4.45
N ASP A 62 10.78 12.17 -4.63
CA ASP A 62 11.91 11.32 -4.22
C ASP A 62 11.89 11.04 -2.71
N LYS A 63 11.78 12.07 -1.88
CA LYS A 63 11.71 11.91 -0.41
C LYS A 63 10.42 11.23 0.01
N PHE A 64 9.32 11.50 -0.67
CA PHE A 64 8.04 10.85 -0.40
C PHE A 64 8.13 9.34 -0.66
N LEU A 65 8.71 8.92 -1.79
CA LEU A 65 8.92 7.51 -2.10
C LEU A 65 9.92 6.85 -1.16
N ALA A 66 10.98 7.56 -0.74
CA ALA A 66 11.92 7.06 0.26
C ALA A 66 11.23 6.81 1.62
N ILE A 67 10.38 7.74 2.06
CA ILE A 67 9.57 7.58 3.28
C ILE A 67 8.57 6.44 3.12
N ALA A 68 7.86 6.37 1.98
CA ALA A 68 6.86 5.34 1.72
C ALA A 68 7.48 3.94 1.70
N ARG A 69 8.69 3.79 1.16
CA ARG A 69 9.46 2.53 1.19
C ARG A 69 9.72 2.04 2.63
N VAL A 70 9.96 2.96 3.57
CA VAL A 70 10.26 2.63 4.97
C VAL A 70 8.99 2.44 5.79
N LEU A 71 7.97 3.26 5.59
CA LEU A 71 6.71 3.22 6.32
C LEU A 71 5.70 2.21 5.74
N GLY A 72 6.02 1.60 4.59
CA GLY A 72 5.25 0.55 3.95
C GLY A 72 4.02 1.02 3.17
N ALA A 73 3.42 0.06 2.47
CA ALA A 73 2.25 0.26 1.62
C ALA A 73 1.03 0.83 2.35
N ASP A 74 0.84 0.53 3.64
CA ASP A 74 -0.26 1.07 4.44
C ASP A 74 -0.18 2.60 4.58
N PHE A 75 1.04 3.13 4.76
CA PHE A 75 1.26 4.57 4.75
C PHE A 75 0.98 5.15 3.36
N LEU A 76 1.53 4.52 2.32
CA LEU A 76 1.37 4.97 0.94
C LEU A 76 -0.10 5.04 0.52
N ASN A 77 -0.88 4.00 0.80
CA ASN A 77 -2.31 3.94 0.52
C ASN A 77 -3.10 5.01 1.29
N GLU A 78 -2.79 5.25 2.58
CA GLU A 78 -3.50 6.27 3.37
C GLU A 78 -3.35 7.68 2.77
N VAL A 79 -2.19 7.97 2.19
CA VAL A 79 -1.91 9.24 1.49
C VAL A 79 -2.60 9.27 0.12
N LEU A 80 -2.45 8.22 -0.67
CA LEU A 80 -2.91 8.13 -2.06
C LEU A 80 -4.43 8.03 -2.23
N GLU A 81 -5.14 7.53 -1.22
CA GLU A 81 -6.61 7.42 -1.23
C GLU A 81 -7.27 8.79 -1.47
N GLY A 82 -6.64 9.89 -1.04
CA GLY A 82 -7.13 11.25 -1.30
C GLY A 82 -7.14 11.66 -2.77
N ALA A 83 -6.33 11.00 -3.59
CA ALA A 83 -6.28 11.16 -5.04
C ALA A 83 -7.07 10.07 -5.78
N GLY A 84 -7.80 9.20 -5.06
CA GLY A 84 -8.55 8.08 -5.63
C GLY A 84 -7.67 6.88 -6.00
N PHE A 85 -6.42 6.85 -5.55
CA PHE A 85 -5.52 5.72 -5.74
C PHE A 85 -5.51 4.83 -4.50
N GLU A 86 -5.56 3.52 -4.70
CA GLU A 86 -5.52 2.51 -3.66
C GLU A 86 -4.80 1.25 -4.15
N GLY A 87 -4.49 0.33 -3.24
CA GLY A 87 -3.95 -0.98 -3.59
C GLY A 87 -2.44 -0.99 -3.86
N ALA A 88 -1.69 0.03 -3.42
CA ALA A 88 -0.25 -0.08 -3.30
C ALA A 88 0.09 -1.27 -2.38
N ARG A 89 1.17 -1.99 -2.70
CA ARG A 89 1.64 -3.16 -1.97
C ARG A 89 3.14 -3.05 -1.83
N ASP A 90 3.67 -3.57 -0.73
CA ASP A 90 5.12 -3.71 -0.60
C ASP A 90 5.59 -4.70 -1.66
N GLY A 91 6.72 -4.38 -2.32
CA GLY A 91 7.37 -5.35 -3.19
C GLY A 91 7.86 -6.50 -2.34
N GLY A 92 7.25 -7.66 -2.48
CA GLY A 92 7.79 -8.92 -1.99
C GLY A 92 8.73 -9.53 -3.03
N ASP A 93 9.52 -10.52 -2.61
CA ASP A 93 10.23 -11.40 -3.55
C ASP A 93 9.22 -11.89 -4.59
N ALA A 94 9.42 -11.50 -5.84
CA ALA A 94 8.62 -12.00 -6.94
C ALA A 94 8.81 -13.52 -6.99
N ASP A 95 7.73 -14.27 -6.82
CA ASP A 95 7.74 -15.72 -6.81
C ASP A 95 6.93 -16.23 -7.99
N GLU A 96 7.61 -16.82 -8.97
CA GLU A 96 7.01 -17.42 -10.16
C GLU A 96 6.28 -18.74 -9.87
N ASN A 97 6.11 -19.15 -8.61
CA ASN A 97 5.50 -20.44 -8.28
C ASN A 97 3.98 -20.48 -8.55
N PRO A 98 3.52 -21.19 -9.60
CA PRO A 98 2.11 -21.25 -9.97
C PRO A 98 1.27 -21.99 -8.92
N HIS A 99 1.88 -22.87 -8.11
CA HIS A 99 1.15 -23.63 -7.09
C HIS A 99 0.66 -22.75 -5.95
N ILE A 100 1.44 -21.73 -5.55
CA ILE A 100 1.06 -20.80 -4.49
C ILE A 100 -0.09 -19.89 -4.95
N ALA A 101 0.02 -19.34 -6.16
CA ALA A 101 -1.04 -18.55 -6.77
C ALA A 101 -2.33 -19.37 -6.96
N GLY A 102 -2.21 -20.57 -7.54
CA GLY A 102 -3.34 -21.49 -7.74
C GLY A 102 -4.02 -21.89 -6.44
N ALA A 103 -3.26 -22.31 -5.43
CA ALA A 103 -3.80 -22.71 -4.13
C ALA A 103 -4.55 -21.55 -3.43
N SER A 104 -4.02 -20.34 -3.52
CA SER A 104 -4.65 -19.15 -2.91
C SER A 104 -6.00 -18.84 -3.58
N VAL A 105 -6.05 -18.85 -4.92
CA VAL A 105 -7.30 -18.63 -5.67
C VAL A 105 -8.32 -19.73 -5.39
N SER A 106 -7.90 -21.00 -5.38
CA SER A 106 -8.79 -22.12 -5.05
C SER A 106 -9.37 -21.99 -3.64
N ALA A 107 -8.57 -21.58 -2.66
CA ALA A 107 -9.04 -21.35 -1.30
C ALA A 107 -10.09 -20.22 -1.24
N LEU A 108 -9.88 -19.12 -1.98
CA LEU A 108 -10.86 -18.04 -2.10
C LEU A 108 -12.18 -18.52 -2.70
N MET A 109 -12.12 -19.27 -3.81
CA MET A 109 -13.31 -19.80 -4.46
C MET A 109 -14.10 -20.74 -3.55
N LEU A 110 -13.40 -21.60 -2.79
CA LEU A 110 -14.04 -22.47 -1.81
C LEU A 110 -14.71 -21.69 -0.68
N GLN A 111 -14.03 -20.69 -0.11
CA GLN A 111 -14.61 -19.84 0.93
C GLN A 111 -15.85 -19.10 0.42
N MET A 112 -15.79 -18.53 -0.78
CA MET A 112 -16.94 -17.88 -1.40
C MET A 112 -18.09 -18.85 -1.63
N HIS A 113 -17.80 -20.09 -2.06
CA HIS A 113 -18.84 -21.11 -2.22
C HIS A 113 -19.53 -21.43 -0.89
N VAL A 114 -18.76 -21.64 0.18
CA VAL A 114 -19.28 -21.91 1.53
C VAL A 114 -20.11 -20.73 2.03
N ALA A 115 -19.56 -19.52 1.98
CA ALA A 115 -20.21 -18.29 2.47
C ALA A 115 -21.45 -17.88 1.68
N LEU A 116 -21.63 -18.37 0.44
CA LEU A 116 -22.82 -18.08 -0.37
C LEU A 116 -23.84 -19.22 -0.37
N SER A 117 -23.51 -20.36 0.24
CA SER A 117 -24.33 -21.58 0.15
C SER A 117 -25.65 -21.50 0.91
N ASP A 118 -25.73 -20.68 1.96
CA ASP A 118 -26.94 -20.49 2.77
C ASP A 118 -27.84 -19.33 2.28
N GLY A 119 -27.43 -18.66 1.19
CA GLY A 119 -28.13 -17.53 0.59
C GLY A 119 -27.99 -16.22 1.37
N LYS A 120 -27.15 -16.17 2.40
CA LYS A 120 -26.80 -14.96 3.15
C LYS A 120 -25.32 -14.64 2.89
N TYR A 121 -24.96 -13.38 3.09
CA TYR A 121 -23.56 -12.96 3.04
C TYR A 121 -23.38 -11.83 4.04
N ASP A 122 -23.08 -12.22 5.28
CA ASP A 122 -23.06 -11.36 6.44
C ASP A 122 -21.74 -10.58 6.60
N ALA A 123 -21.67 -9.73 7.63
CA ALA A 123 -20.51 -8.87 7.86
C ALA A 123 -19.26 -9.64 8.34
N SER A 124 -19.43 -10.79 8.98
CA SER A 124 -18.31 -11.66 9.37
C SER A 124 -17.72 -12.34 8.15
N GLU A 125 -18.58 -12.94 7.33
CA GLU A 125 -18.20 -13.64 6.10
C GLU A 125 -17.52 -12.71 5.10
N LYS A 126 -18.02 -11.47 4.97
CA LYS A 126 -17.37 -10.43 4.16
C LYS A 126 -15.96 -10.10 4.65
N ARG A 127 -15.75 -10.03 5.97
CA ARG A 127 -14.44 -9.73 6.55
C ARG A 127 -13.45 -10.87 6.31
N GLU A 128 -13.89 -12.10 6.54
CA GLU A 128 -13.06 -13.30 6.29
C GLU A 128 -12.71 -13.45 4.80
N THR A 129 -13.70 -13.24 3.93
CA THR A 129 -13.51 -13.30 2.48
C THR A 129 -12.59 -12.18 2.00
N LEU A 130 -12.68 -10.96 2.57
CA LEU A 130 -11.80 -9.85 2.22
C LEU A 130 -10.33 -10.17 2.49
N GLU A 131 -10.02 -10.76 3.66
CA GLU A 131 -8.65 -11.15 4.01
C GLU A 131 -8.11 -12.24 3.08
N LEU A 132 -8.95 -13.20 2.70
CA LEU A 132 -8.57 -14.27 1.77
C LEU A 132 -8.42 -13.74 0.33
N ALA A 133 -9.25 -12.78 -0.09
CA ALA A 133 -9.17 -12.11 -1.37
C ALA A 133 -7.90 -11.28 -1.49
N ARG A 134 -7.52 -10.54 -0.43
CA ARG A 134 -6.25 -9.79 -0.37
C ARG A 134 -5.05 -10.71 -0.52
N ARG A 135 -5.02 -11.83 0.22
CA ARG A 135 -3.95 -12.84 0.10
C ARG A 135 -3.87 -13.42 -1.31
N SER A 136 -5.00 -13.77 -1.91
CA SER A 136 -5.06 -14.32 -3.26
C SER A 136 -4.58 -13.33 -4.31
N ALA A 137 -4.99 -12.07 -4.19
CA ALA A 137 -4.53 -11.01 -5.07
C ALA A 137 -3.02 -10.78 -4.95
N ASN A 138 -2.46 -10.84 -3.74
CA ASN A 138 -1.01 -10.73 -3.54
C ASN A 138 -0.26 -11.90 -4.18
N ALA A 139 -0.72 -13.14 -4.00
CA ALA A 139 -0.11 -14.32 -4.59
C ALA A 139 -0.13 -14.26 -6.13
N LEU A 140 -1.24 -13.84 -6.73
CA LEU A 140 -1.36 -13.67 -8.18
C LEU A 140 -0.43 -12.57 -8.71
N MET A 141 -0.34 -11.43 -8.01
CA MET A 141 0.54 -10.34 -8.44
C MET A 141 2.01 -10.70 -8.33
N SER A 142 2.42 -11.42 -7.28
CA SER A 142 3.78 -11.93 -7.14
C SER A 142 4.12 -12.91 -8.27
N PHE A 143 3.19 -13.81 -8.60
CA PHE A 143 3.32 -14.74 -9.71
C PHE A 143 3.44 -14.02 -11.06
N ILE A 144 2.62 -13.00 -11.33
CA ILE A 144 2.72 -12.17 -12.55
C ILE A 144 4.09 -11.49 -12.62
N ALA A 145 4.53 -10.85 -11.53
CA ALA A 145 5.84 -10.18 -11.49
C ALA A 145 6.99 -11.18 -11.71
N GLY A 146 6.90 -12.38 -11.16
CA GLY A 146 7.87 -13.46 -11.39
C GLY A 146 7.93 -13.88 -12.85
N LEU A 147 6.77 -14.09 -13.49
CA LEU A 147 6.68 -14.39 -14.93
C LEU A 147 7.25 -13.26 -15.79
N GLU A 148 6.94 -12.00 -15.49
CA GLU A 148 7.46 -10.84 -16.22
C GLU A 148 8.98 -10.75 -16.13
N MET A 149 9.56 -11.06 -14.96
CA MET A 149 11.02 -11.13 -14.78
C MET A 149 11.65 -12.29 -15.55
N ALA A 150 11.04 -13.48 -15.50
CA ALA A 150 11.54 -14.65 -16.23
C ALA A 150 11.54 -14.42 -17.75
N ILE A 151 10.44 -13.87 -18.28
CA ILE A 151 10.30 -13.56 -19.71
C ILE A 151 11.21 -12.39 -20.12
N GLY A 152 11.31 -11.34 -19.30
CA GLY A 152 12.15 -10.17 -19.58
C GLY A 152 13.65 -10.44 -19.47
N GLY A 153 14.06 -11.41 -18.66
CA GLY A 153 15.45 -11.83 -18.47
C GLY A 153 16.03 -12.67 -19.61
N GLU A 154 15.22 -13.25 -20.49
CA GLU A 154 15.67 -14.04 -21.65
C GLU A 154 16.20 -13.19 -22.83
N HIS A 155 16.19 -11.84 -22.70
CA HIS A 155 16.60 -10.91 -23.75
C HIS A 155 17.68 -9.90 -23.34
N ALA A 156 18.36 -10.11 -22.19
CA ALA A 156 19.51 -9.33 -21.73
C ALA A 156 20.79 -10.18 -21.74
#